data_AF-A0A6B2GDL1-F1
#
_entry.id   AF-A0A6B2GDL1-F1
#
_cell.length_a   1.000
_cell.length_b   1.000
_cell.length_c   1.000
_cell.angle_alpha   90.00
_cell.angle_beta   90.00
_cell.angle_gamma   90.00
#
_symmetry.space_group_name_H-M   'P 1'
#
loop_
_entity.id
_entity.type
_entity.pdbx_description
1 polymer ?
#
loop_
_entity_poly.entity_id
_entity_poly.type
_entity_poly.pdbx_seq_one_letter_code
_entity_poly.pdbx_strand_id
1 'polypeptide(L)'
;MGLFKTILNTVPRPILIKLSYLARPFLAFWFRGKAYTDPIDGHNYRRFLPYGYGQQRPNVLAPGTLSLERHRLLWLYLQNETSFFTAPLKVLHLAPEQCFLKRFKALKNLDYTTADLYAPHVDIKADICNLPFADAVFDVVFCNHVL
;
A
#
# COMPACT_ATOMS: atom_id res chain seq x y z
N MET A 1 -8.25 13.67 23.35
CA MET A 1 -7.73 13.43 21.97
C MET A 1 -6.61 12.42 22.07
N GLY A 2 -6.70 11.28 21.36
CA GLY A 2 -5.65 10.26 21.41
C GLY A 2 -4.35 10.77 20.79
N LEU A 3 -3.21 10.50 21.44
CA LEU A 3 -1.85 10.88 21.00
C LEU A 3 -1.61 10.62 19.50
N PHE A 4 -2.16 9.50 18.99
CA PHE A 4 -2.06 9.09 17.59
C PHE A 4 -2.71 10.07 16.61
N LYS A 5 -3.86 10.68 16.98
CA LYS A 5 -4.56 11.66 16.15
C LYS A 5 -3.76 12.96 16.03
N THR A 6 -3.15 13.41 17.12
CA THR A 6 -2.33 14.62 17.15
C THR A 6 -1.10 14.46 16.26
N ILE A 7 -0.40 13.31 16.37
CA ILE A 7 0.79 13.04 15.54
C ILE A 7 0.47 13.06 14.04
N LEU A 8 -0.63 12.42 13.62
CA LEU A 8 -1.05 12.37 12.21
C LEU A 8 -1.39 13.73 11.60
N ASN A 9 -1.90 14.66 12.42
CA ASN A 9 -2.36 15.96 11.95
C ASN A 9 -1.30 17.06 12.05
N THR A 10 -0.30 16.90 12.93
CA THR A 10 0.71 17.93 13.20
C THR A 10 2.04 17.67 12.49
N VAL A 11 2.43 16.40 12.29
CA VAL A 11 3.74 16.08 11.69
C VAL A 11 3.64 16.04 10.16
N PRO A 12 4.56 16.70 9.41
CA PRO A 12 4.59 16.63 7.95
C PRO A 12 4.65 15.18 7.42
N ARG A 13 3.89 14.90 6.35
CA ARG A 13 3.79 13.55 5.75
C ARG A 13 5.15 12.91 5.42
N PRO A 14 6.15 13.60 4.85
CA PRO A 14 7.44 12.95 4.55
C PRO A 14 8.14 12.42 5.80
N ILE A 15 8.01 13.14 6.92
CA ILE A 15 8.59 12.74 8.21
C ILE A 15 7.81 11.56 8.77
N LEU A 16 6.47 11.64 8.76
CA LEU A 16 5.61 10.53 9.19
C LEU A 16 5.92 9.24 8.42
N ILE A 17 6.12 9.33 7.11
CA ILE A 17 6.44 8.17 6.27
C ILE A 17 7.78 7.56 6.70
N LYS A 18 8.83 8.37 6.88
CA LYS A 18 10.14 7.88 7.33
C LYS A 18 10.07 7.24 8.71
N LEU A 19 9.43 7.89 9.67
CA LEU A 19 9.22 7.35 11.02
C LEU A 19 8.40 6.06 10.99
N SER A 20 7.42 5.96 10.08
CA SER A 20 6.61 4.76 9.95
C SER A 20 7.45 3.54 9.58
N TYR A 21 8.47 3.69 8.73
CA TYR A 21 9.34 2.56 8.36
C TYR A 21 10.14 2.03 9.55
N LEU A 22 10.61 2.92 10.43
CA LEU A 22 11.33 2.54 11.65
C LEU A 22 10.40 1.92 12.70
N ALA A 23 9.16 2.43 12.80
CA ALA A 23 8.20 1.94 13.77
C ALA A 23 7.59 0.58 13.37
N ARG A 24 7.46 0.27 12.07
CA ARG A 24 6.86 -0.98 11.54
C ARG A 24 7.32 -2.26 12.24
N PRO A 25 8.62 -2.60 12.35
CA PRO A 25 9.04 -3.86 12.98
C PRO A 25 8.65 -3.92 14.46
N PHE A 26 8.74 -2.79 15.18
CA PHE A 26 8.33 -2.70 16.57
C PHE A 26 6.81 -2.86 16.72
N LEU A 27 6.02 -2.18 15.89
CA LEU A 27 4.56 -2.31 15.86
C LEU A 27 4.14 -3.73 15.52
N ALA A 28 4.75 -4.35 14.50
CA ALA A 28 4.46 -5.72 14.11
C ALA A 28 4.73 -6.71 15.25
N PHE A 29 5.85 -6.54 15.96
CA PHE A 29 6.19 -7.36 17.11
C PHE A 29 5.22 -7.12 18.28
N TRP A 30 5.01 -5.87 18.68
CA TRP A 30 4.16 -5.52 19.81
C TRP A 30 2.72 -5.95 19.60
N PHE A 31 2.18 -5.84 18.38
CA PHE A 31 0.79 -6.18 18.09
C PHE A 31 0.58 -7.64 17.66
N ARG A 32 1.59 -8.51 17.76
CA ARG A 32 1.45 -9.94 17.44
C ARG A 32 0.33 -10.58 18.26
N GLY A 33 -0.45 -11.47 17.63
CA GLY A 33 -1.57 -12.18 18.24
C GLY A 33 -2.23 -13.15 17.27
N LYS A 34 -3.43 -13.62 17.56
CA LYS A 34 -4.15 -14.63 16.74
C LYS A 34 -5.54 -14.17 16.27
N ALA A 35 -5.94 -12.93 16.53
CA ALA A 35 -7.30 -12.46 16.28
C ALA A 35 -7.53 -12.02 14.83
N TYR A 36 -6.50 -11.46 14.19
CA TYR A 36 -6.56 -10.95 12.82
C TYR A 36 -5.35 -11.44 12.03
N THR A 37 -5.54 -11.72 10.75
CA THR A 37 -4.47 -12.03 9.80
C THR A 37 -4.40 -10.91 8.77
N ASP A 38 -3.21 -10.36 8.52
CA ASP A 38 -2.99 -9.49 7.37
C ASP A 38 -2.64 -10.37 6.15
N PRO A 39 -3.50 -10.43 5.11
CA PRO A 39 -3.24 -11.30 3.97
C PRO A 39 -2.02 -10.88 3.15
N ILE A 40 -1.57 -9.63 3.27
CA ILE A 40 -0.46 -9.07 2.47
C ILE A 40 0.91 -9.57 2.95
N ASP A 41 1.07 -9.89 4.24
CA ASP A 41 2.31 -10.44 4.81
C ASP A 41 2.12 -11.78 5.53
N GLY A 42 0.88 -12.26 5.67
CA GLY A 42 0.54 -13.50 6.35
C GLY A 42 0.72 -13.45 7.86
N HIS A 43 1.04 -12.29 8.44
CA HIS A 43 1.26 -12.17 9.88
C HIS A 43 -0.06 -12.05 10.64
N ASN A 44 -0.04 -12.57 11.87
CA ASN A 44 -1.17 -12.56 12.77
C ASN A 44 -1.00 -11.51 13.88
N TYR A 45 -2.09 -10.81 14.17
CA TYR A 45 -2.14 -9.68 15.09
C TYR A 45 -3.28 -9.81 16.10
N ARG A 46 -3.10 -9.25 17.30
CA ARG A 46 -4.15 -9.19 18.32
C ARG A 46 -5.18 -8.10 18.04
N ARG A 47 -4.79 -7.03 17.35
CA ARG A 47 -5.65 -5.96 16.86
C ARG A 47 -4.93 -5.15 15.78
N PHE A 48 -5.71 -4.45 14.96
CA PHE A 48 -5.19 -3.41 14.06
C PHE A 48 -5.31 -2.03 14.71
N LEU A 49 -4.50 -1.08 14.26
CA LEU A 49 -4.51 0.27 14.79
C LEU A 49 -5.71 1.06 14.22
N PRO A 50 -6.26 2.03 14.97
CA PRO A 50 -7.26 2.93 14.43
C PRO A 50 -6.66 3.87 13.39
N TYR A 51 -7.44 4.29 12.39
CA TYR A 51 -6.99 5.23 11.36
C TYR A 51 -8.14 6.08 10.80
N GLY A 52 -7.80 7.28 10.33
CA GLY A 52 -8.73 8.26 9.76
C GLY A 52 -8.36 9.68 10.16
N TYR A 53 -8.43 10.63 9.21
CA TYR A 53 -8.09 12.05 9.44
C TYR A 53 -9.17 12.79 10.25
N GLY A 54 -10.45 12.47 9.99
CA GLY A 54 -11.59 12.99 10.75
C GLY A 54 -12.00 12.04 11.88
N GLN A 55 -12.94 11.15 11.54
CA GLN A 55 -13.37 10.06 12.41
C GLN A 55 -12.40 8.88 12.28
N GLN A 56 -11.78 8.52 13.40
CA GLN A 56 -10.88 7.36 13.44
C GLN A 56 -11.72 6.09 13.55
N ARG A 57 -11.56 5.22 12.55
CA ARG A 57 -12.20 3.90 12.55
C ARG A 57 -11.30 2.91 13.28
N PRO A 58 -11.84 2.10 14.21
CA PRO A 58 -11.05 1.09 14.90
C PRO A 58 -10.64 -0.05 13.95
N ASN A 59 -9.54 -0.73 14.27
CA ASN A 59 -9.07 -1.93 13.57
C ASN A 59 -8.84 -1.80 12.05
N VAL A 60 -8.24 -0.68 11.62
CA VAL A 60 -8.06 -0.37 10.19
C VAL A 60 -6.62 -0.59 9.71
N LEU A 61 -5.64 -0.03 10.43
CA LEU A 61 -4.26 0.04 9.98
C LEU A 61 -3.47 -1.18 10.48
N ALA A 62 -2.98 -1.99 9.56
CA ALA A 62 -2.21 -3.18 9.89
C ALA A 62 -0.81 -2.81 10.46
N PRO A 63 -0.37 -3.40 11.58
CA PRO A 63 0.90 -3.03 12.22
C PRO A 63 2.16 -3.23 11.36
N GLY A 64 2.24 -4.31 10.57
CA GLY A 64 3.43 -4.65 9.77
C GLY A 64 3.46 -3.97 8.41
N THR A 65 2.40 -4.12 7.64
CA THR A 65 2.32 -3.58 6.28
C THR A 65 1.95 -2.10 6.22
N LEU A 66 1.35 -1.56 7.30
CA LEU A 66 0.65 -0.27 7.31
C LEU A 66 -0.44 -0.17 6.24
N SER A 67 -0.99 -1.31 5.84
CA SER A 67 -2.11 -1.41 4.91
C SER A 67 -3.42 -1.00 5.58
N LEU A 68 -4.39 -0.57 4.76
CA LEU A 68 -5.77 -0.29 5.17
C LEU A 68 -6.68 -1.42 4.67
N GLU A 69 -7.95 -1.46 5.10
CA GLU A 69 -8.89 -2.52 4.68
C GLU A 69 -8.99 -2.65 3.17
N ARG A 70 -9.02 -1.54 2.42
CA ARG A 70 -9.12 -1.57 0.95
C ARG A 70 -7.90 -2.22 0.29
N HIS A 71 -6.71 -2.05 0.86
CA HIS A 71 -5.50 -2.67 0.31
C HIS A 71 -5.54 -4.18 0.56
N ARG A 72 -5.98 -4.60 1.75
CA ARG A 72 -6.12 -6.02 2.09
C ARG A 72 -7.19 -6.70 1.24
N LEU A 73 -8.30 -6.01 0.97
CA LEU A 73 -9.33 -6.48 0.04
C LEU A 73 -8.79 -6.64 -1.38
N LEU A 74 -8.08 -5.63 -1.90
CA LEU A 74 -7.46 -5.70 -3.23
C LEU A 74 -6.47 -6.86 -3.32
N TRP A 75 -5.63 -7.06 -2.30
CA TRP A 75 -4.70 -8.18 -2.26
C TRP A 75 -5.41 -9.53 -2.35
N LEU A 76 -6.48 -9.73 -1.57
CA LEU A 76 -7.29 -10.95 -1.61
C LEU A 76 -7.95 -11.16 -2.98
N TYR A 77 -8.45 -10.09 -3.60
CA TYR A 77 -9.00 -10.16 -4.96
C TYR A 77 -7.94 -10.60 -5.98
N LEU A 78 -6.76 -9.97 -5.96
CA LEU A 78 -5.65 -10.36 -6.84
C LEU A 78 -5.24 -11.81 -6.62
N GLN A 79 -5.30 -12.29 -5.38
CA GLN A 79 -4.91 -13.64 -5.01
C GLN A 79 -5.94 -14.69 -5.43
N ASN A 80 -7.23 -14.42 -5.24
CA ASN A 80 -8.29 -15.41 -5.37
C ASN A 80 -8.98 -15.38 -6.74
N GLU A 81 -9.06 -14.21 -7.37
CA GLU A 81 -9.90 -13.97 -8.54
C GLU A 81 -9.08 -13.71 -9.82
N THR A 82 -7.76 -13.70 -9.73
CA THR A 82 -6.89 -13.36 -10.88
C THR A 82 -5.62 -14.22 -10.92
N SER A 83 -4.93 -14.20 -12.04
CA SER A 83 -3.61 -14.81 -12.21
C SER A 83 -2.44 -13.86 -11.86
N PHE A 84 -2.70 -12.76 -11.14
CA PHE A 84 -1.73 -11.67 -10.95
C PHE A 84 -0.38 -12.12 -10.36
N PHE A 85 -0.38 -13.08 -9.43
CA PHE A 85 0.83 -13.55 -8.76
C PHE A 85 1.58 -14.65 -9.52
N THR A 86 1.04 -15.15 -10.64
CA THR A 86 1.60 -16.31 -11.36
C THR A 86 1.84 -16.05 -12.84
N ALA A 87 0.96 -15.31 -13.52
CA ALA A 87 1.09 -15.00 -14.93
C ALA A 87 2.20 -13.94 -15.17
N PRO A 88 2.94 -14.03 -16.30
CA PRO A 88 3.81 -12.95 -16.73
C PRO A 88 2.95 -11.76 -17.16
N LEU A 89 3.08 -10.62 -16.48
CA LEU A 89 2.21 -9.45 -16.72
C LEU A 89 3.02 -8.16 -16.74
N LYS A 90 2.66 -7.25 -17.65
CA LYS A 90 3.10 -5.86 -17.64
C LYS A 90 2.11 -5.01 -16.86
N VAL A 91 2.60 -4.38 -15.79
CA VAL A 91 1.75 -3.71 -14.80
C VAL A 91 2.10 -2.23 -14.73
N LEU A 92 1.11 -1.37 -14.91
CA LEU A 92 1.21 0.05 -14.58
C LEU A 92 0.55 0.30 -13.23
N HIS A 93 1.26 0.94 -12.31
CA HIS A 93 0.71 1.33 -11.02
C HIS A 93 0.86 2.83 -10.80
N LEU A 94 -0.26 3.52 -10.93
CA LEU A 94 -0.40 4.95 -10.73
C LEU A 94 -0.58 5.26 -9.24
N ALA A 95 0.14 6.27 -8.74
CA ALA A 95 0.11 6.68 -7.33
C ALA A 95 0.25 5.49 -6.34
N PRO A 96 1.34 4.72 -6.44
CA PRO A 96 1.39 3.37 -5.90
C PRO A 96 1.26 3.29 -4.37
N GLU A 97 0.47 2.33 -3.86
CA GLU A 97 0.39 2.14 -2.41
C GLU A 97 1.68 1.51 -1.85
N GLN A 98 2.17 2.09 -0.75
CA GLN A 98 3.45 1.72 -0.15
C GLN A 98 3.52 0.26 0.30
N CYS A 99 2.38 -0.34 0.67
CA CYS A 99 2.34 -1.74 1.12
C CYS A 99 2.61 -2.72 -0.01
N PHE A 100 2.34 -2.34 -1.27
CA PHE A 100 2.56 -3.19 -2.44
C PHE A 100 3.88 -2.93 -3.14
N LEU A 101 4.38 -1.70 -3.14
CA LEU A 101 5.56 -1.29 -3.91
C LEU A 101 6.73 -2.27 -3.85
N LYS A 102 7.21 -2.61 -2.64
CA LYS A 102 8.33 -3.56 -2.47
C LYS A 102 7.96 -5.00 -2.81
N ARG A 103 6.70 -5.39 -2.60
CA ARG A 103 6.22 -6.75 -2.86
C ARG A 103 6.10 -7.00 -4.35
N PHE A 104 5.45 -6.10 -5.08
CA PHE A 104 5.28 -6.21 -6.52
C PHE A 104 6.63 -6.08 -7.25
N LYS A 105 7.53 -5.17 -6.82
CA LYS A 105 8.90 -5.11 -7.37
C LYS A 105 9.73 -6.39 -7.14
N ALA A 106 9.38 -7.23 -6.16
CA ALA A 106 10.08 -8.49 -5.90
C ALA A 106 9.50 -9.67 -6.70
N LEU A 107 8.33 -9.51 -7.32
CA LEU A 107 7.69 -10.56 -8.12
C LEU A 107 8.33 -10.63 -9.51
N LYS A 108 8.99 -11.76 -9.81
CA LYS A 108 9.71 -11.96 -11.08
C LYS A 108 8.79 -12.11 -12.29
N ASN A 109 7.52 -12.40 -12.08
CA ASN A 109 6.52 -12.50 -13.13
C ASN A 109 5.97 -11.13 -13.55
N LEU A 110 6.30 -10.03 -12.87
CA LEU A 110 5.79 -8.71 -13.19
C LEU A 110 6.86 -7.83 -13.84
N ASP A 111 6.54 -7.28 -15.01
CA ASP A 111 7.18 -6.06 -15.51
C ASP A 111 6.43 -4.85 -14.92
N TYR A 112 6.87 -4.44 -13.73
CA TYR A 112 6.15 -3.53 -12.86
C TYR A 112 6.66 -2.09 -12.97
N THR A 113 5.86 -1.22 -13.60
CA THR A 113 6.12 0.20 -13.79
C THR A 113 5.26 1.03 -12.84
N THR A 114 5.89 1.96 -12.12
CA THR A 114 5.19 2.92 -11.27
C THR A 114 5.23 4.34 -11.84
N ALA A 115 4.10 5.05 -11.74
CA ALA A 115 4.00 6.42 -12.21
C ALA A 115 3.22 7.31 -11.22
N ASP A 116 3.66 8.56 -11.07
CA ASP A 116 2.98 9.57 -10.26
C ASP A 116 3.49 10.97 -10.64
N LEU A 117 2.63 11.98 -10.52
CA LEU A 117 2.96 13.36 -10.85
C LEU A 117 4.02 13.96 -9.91
N TYR A 118 3.97 13.67 -8.60
CA TYR A 118 4.76 14.32 -7.55
C TYR A 118 5.57 13.38 -6.65
N ALA A 119 5.21 12.10 -6.53
CA ALA A 119 5.88 11.16 -5.63
C ALA A 119 7.34 10.91 -6.04
N PRO A 120 8.33 11.10 -5.14
CA PRO A 120 9.75 11.08 -5.49
C PRO A 120 10.33 9.68 -5.78
N HIS A 121 9.58 8.61 -5.52
CA HIS A 121 10.07 7.23 -5.53
C HIS A 121 9.33 6.34 -6.54
N VAL A 122 8.85 6.93 -7.63
CA VAL A 122 8.25 6.23 -8.77
C VAL A 122 9.22 6.15 -9.94
N ASP A 123 8.99 5.20 -10.84
CA ASP A 123 9.87 4.99 -11.99
C ASP A 123 9.70 6.10 -13.02
N ILE A 124 8.46 6.62 -13.19
CA ILE A 124 8.14 7.66 -14.17
C ILE A 124 7.34 8.80 -13.54
N LYS A 125 7.77 10.03 -13.82
CA LYS A 125 6.99 11.24 -13.54
C LYS A 125 6.05 11.52 -14.69
N ALA A 126 4.76 11.30 -14.48
CA ALA A 126 3.77 11.49 -15.53
C ALA A 126 2.44 12.03 -14.99
N ASP A 127 1.79 12.86 -15.80
CA ASP A 127 0.38 13.17 -15.67
C ASP A 127 -0.43 12.01 -16.28
N ILE A 128 -1.43 11.52 -15.56
CA ILE A 128 -2.30 10.44 -16.04
C ILE A 128 -3.08 10.84 -17.30
N CYS A 129 -3.35 12.15 -17.48
CA CYS A 129 -4.01 12.68 -18.67
C CYS A 129 -3.09 12.72 -19.89
N ASN A 130 -1.77 12.53 -19.70
CA ASN A 130 -0.77 12.56 -20.76
C ASN A 130 0.37 11.57 -20.45
N LEU A 131 0.03 10.29 -20.43
CA LEU A 131 0.98 9.22 -20.11
C LEU A 131 1.99 9.02 -21.25
N PRO A 132 3.30 8.88 -20.95
CA PRO A 132 4.36 8.70 -21.95
C PRO A 132 4.50 7.23 -22.39
N PHE A 133 3.39 6.53 -22.56
CA PHE A 133 3.35 5.12 -22.96
C PHE A 133 2.66 4.97 -24.30
N ALA A 134 3.06 3.97 -25.08
CA ALA A 134 2.29 3.59 -26.26
C ALA A 134 0.95 2.95 -25.84
N ASP A 135 0.02 2.88 -26.79
CA ASP A 135 -1.30 2.28 -26.58
C ASP A 135 -1.21 0.77 -26.36
N ALA A 136 -2.10 0.24 -25.52
CA ALA A 136 -2.29 -1.21 -25.29
C ALA A 136 -1.03 -1.98 -24.85
N VAL A 137 -0.16 -1.35 -24.06
CA VAL A 137 1.12 -1.96 -23.64
C VAL A 137 1.04 -2.67 -22.29
N PHE A 138 0.06 -2.34 -21.44
CA PHE A 138 -0.08 -2.90 -20.09
C PHE A 138 -1.23 -3.90 -20.02
N ASP A 139 -1.01 -5.02 -19.33
CA ASP A 139 -2.01 -6.05 -19.06
C ASP A 139 -2.87 -5.68 -17.83
N VAL A 140 -2.25 -5.00 -16.86
CA VAL A 140 -2.91 -4.59 -15.60
C VAL A 140 -2.57 -3.13 -15.29
N VAL A 141 -3.61 -2.35 -14.94
CA VAL A 141 -3.45 -0.98 -14.48
C VAL A 141 -4.08 -0.81 -13.10
N PHE A 142 -3.26 -0.48 -12.11
CA PHE A 142 -3.74 0.00 -10.82
C PHE A 142 -3.83 1.52 -10.84
N CYS A 143 -5.03 2.04 -10.61
CA CYS A 143 -5.33 3.47 -10.57
C CYS A 143 -6.34 3.76 -9.45
N ASN A 144 -5.89 3.66 -8.20
CA ASN A 144 -6.73 3.86 -7.03
C ASN A 144 -6.57 5.29 -6.49
N HIS A 145 -7.68 6.01 -6.33
CA HIS A 145 -7.70 7.37 -5.76
C HIS A 145 -6.86 8.43 -6.51
N VAL A 146 -6.84 8.36 -7.84
CA VAL A 146 -6.35 9.47 -8.67
C VAL A 146 -7.53 10.43 -8.92
N LEU A 147 -7.45 11.66 -8.40
CA LEU A 147 -8.40 12.75 -8.62
C LEU A 147 -7.66 13.97 -9.15
#